data_AF-A0A963S4B5-F1
#
_entry.id   AF-A0A963S4B5-F1
#
_cell.length_a   1.000
_cell.length_b   1.000
_cell.length_c   1.000
_cell.angle_alpha   90.00
_cell.angle_beta   90.00
_cell.angle_gamma   90.00
#
_symmetry.space_group_name_H-M   'P 1'
#
loop_
_entity.id
_entity.type
_entity.pdbx_description
1 polymer ?
#
loop_
_entity_poly.entity_id
_entity_poly.type
_entity_poly.pdbx_seq_one_letter_code
_entity_poly.pdbx_strand_id
1 'polypeptide(L)'
;ITPPQQALNWIPDLYGSVSELRARGHVIIYTLHDSIGHLGIFVSANVASKQHKQIASVVKTIEALAPGLYEMIIEENDGAFTVDFQARTIDDILALDDGREEEEEFAAVSQVSEWATRTYEMTVRPIVKAMVTPGSAEFLKRSHPMRVQRYMFTRDNPLMKDIDGLADRVREKRIPAAPDNPFLKLERFAADAIEANWNLYRDMRDAMTEMMFHGIYATPWMRALAREGNKPAEHRDASQLPQVRTALAKAKQGGYAEAIVRMLILLAAARGSVRRERLERSDKLLHSRPPFDTMPQEHRTQLIHEQSMIVEFAPQEALSTLPDLLHDDVDRIRAVNFVMDVAGPVDEMNAPTIAMFKKIQAVLLTVPHDWNEPKHEISAHEPGQHPSVATPNKAKGASRSKRRGKQGVANGQGK
;
A
#
# COMPACT_ATOMS: atom_id res chain seq x y z
N ILE A 1 -5.82 -6.93 0.91
CA ILE A 1 -6.15 -8.30 1.40
C ILE A 1 -5.47 -8.51 2.74
N THR A 2 -4.21 -8.13 2.84
CA THR A 2 -3.38 -8.12 4.04
C THR A 2 -3.57 -6.81 4.82
N PRO A 3 -3.45 -6.78 6.16
CA PRO A 3 -3.32 -5.54 6.92
C PRO A 3 -2.20 -4.65 6.34
N PRO A 4 -2.34 -3.31 6.39
CA PRO A 4 -1.37 -2.39 5.78
C PRO A 4 0.07 -2.65 6.23
N GLN A 5 0.28 -2.94 7.51
CA GLN A 5 1.61 -3.19 8.09
C GLN A 5 2.29 -4.39 7.43
N GLN A 6 1.58 -5.51 7.31
CA GLN A 6 2.10 -6.72 6.66
C GLN A 6 2.40 -6.53 5.16
N ALA A 7 1.71 -5.60 4.50
CA ALA A 7 1.93 -5.32 3.08
C ALA A 7 3.04 -4.29 2.82
N LEU A 8 3.33 -3.41 3.79
CA LEU A 8 4.16 -2.22 3.59
C LEU A 8 5.43 -2.18 4.44
N ASN A 9 5.54 -2.92 5.56
CA ASN A 9 6.70 -2.87 6.46
C ASN A 9 8.02 -3.35 5.82
N TRP A 10 7.96 -4.08 4.70
CA TRP A 10 9.17 -4.39 3.93
C TRP A 10 9.85 -3.13 3.36
N ILE A 11 9.11 -2.02 3.19
CA ILE A 11 9.65 -0.76 2.68
C ILE A 11 10.61 -0.14 3.71
N PRO A 12 10.21 0.14 4.97
CA PRO A 12 11.14 0.61 6.00
C PRO A 12 12.27 -0.38 6.32
N ASP A 13 12.09 -1.68 6.04
CA ASP A 13 13.16 -2.68 6.23
C ASP A 13 14.27 -2.59 5.19
N LEU A 14 13.93 -2.18 3.96
CA LEU A 14 14.87 -2.09 2.85
C LEU A 14 15.42 -0.68 2.63
N TYR A 15 14.69 0.35 3.04
CA TYR A 15 15.02 1.74 2.78
C TYR A 15 14.97 2.56 4.07
N GLY A 16 16.07 3.22 4.40
CA GLY A 16 16.16 4.03 5.62
C GLY A 16 15.53 5.41 5.46
N SER A 17 15.31 5.84 4.23
CA SER A 17 14.65 7.09 3.90
C SER A 17 14.05 7.04 2.50
N VAL A 18 13.09 7.93 2.23
CA VAL A 18 12.59 8.14 0.86
C VAL A 18 13.69 8.66 -0.06
N SER A 19 14.65 9.43 0.45
CA SER A 19 15.80 9.90 -0.34
C SER A 19 16.70 8.75 -0.80
N GLU A 20 16.86 7.70 -0.01
CA GLU A 20 17.54 6.47 -0.45
C GLU A 20 16.79 5.76 -1.58
N LEU A 21 15.47 5.64 -1.44
CA LEU A 21 14.60 5.06 -2.48
C LEU A 21 14.68 5.87 -3.78
N ARG A 22 14.66 7.21 -3.69
CA ARG A 22 14.83 8.14 -4.81
C ARG A 22 16.21 7.98 -5.47
N ALA A 23 17.27 7.91 -4.68
CA ALA A 23 18.64 7.74 -5.15
C ALA A 23 18.84 6.41 -5.90
N ARG A 24 18.12 5.35 -5.51
CA ARG A 24 18.13 4.06 -6.21
C ARG A 24 17.22 4.01 -7.43
N GLY A 25 16.41 5.05 -7.65
CA GLY A 25 15.54 5.17 -8.82
C GLY A 25 14.27 4.33 -8.74
N HIS A 26 13.88 3.89 -7.55
CA HIS A 26 12.68 3.08 -7.39
C HIS A 26 11.42 3.95 -7.30
N VAL A 27 10.32 3.45 -7.86
CA VAL A 27 8.98 4.03 -7.72
C VAL A 27 8.14 2.99 -7.01
N ILE A 28 7.69 3.30 -5.79
CA ILE A 28 6.81 2.43 -5.01
C ILE A 28 5.45 3.11 -4.90
N ILE A 29 4.42 2.39 -5.32
CA ILE A 29 3.04 2.87 -5.28
C ILE A 29 2.20 1.85 -4.54
N TYR A 30 1.48 2.32 -3.53
CA TYR A 30 0.50 1.52 -2.80
C TYR A 30 -0.85 2.21 -2.79
N THR A 31 -1.89 1.46 -2.47
CA THR A 31 -3.24 2.01 -2.29
C THR A 31 -3.87 1.35 -1.07
N LEU A 32 -4.49 2.15 -0.21
CA LEU A 32 -5.22 1.70 0.95
C LEU A 32 -6.72 1.75 0.67
N HIS A 33 -7.46 0.84 1.30
CA HIS A 33 -8.90 0.79 1.16
C HIS A 33 -9.55 0.59 2.52
N ASP A 34 -10.27 1.60 3.00
CA ASP A 34 -10.78 1.62 4.38
C ASP A 34 -11.91 0.60 4.63
N SER A 35 -12.71 0.30 3.60
CA SER A 35 -13.89 -0.56 3.75
C SER A 35 -13.73 -2.00 3.29
N ILE A 36 -12.66 -2.35 2.55
CA ILE A 36 -12.48 -3.71 2.05
C ILE A 36 -11.53 -4.49 2.96
N GLY A 37 -12.11 -5.17 3.95
CA GLY A 37 -11.42 -6.23 4.70
C GLY A 37 -11.11 -7.46 3.83
N HIS A 38 -10.44 -8.46 4.41
CA HIS A 38 -10.02 -9.68 3.70
C HIS A 38 -11.16 -10.37 2.92
N LEU A 39 -12.41 -10.23 3.39
CA LEU A 39 -13.59 -10.86 2.80
C LEU A 39 -14.21 -10.05 1.63
N GLY A 40 -14.09 -8.71 1.63
CA GLY A 40 -14.83 -7.86 0.68
C GLY A 40 -14.40 -8.01 -0.78
N ILE A 41 -13.13 -8.36 -1.03
CA ILE A 41 -12.59 -8.64 -2.38
C ILE A 41 -13.09 -9.97 -2.95
N PHE A 42 -13.39 -10.98 -2.12
CA PHE A 42 -13.86 -12.29 -2.59
C PHE A 42 -15.37 -12.34 -2.81
N VAL A 43 -16.12 -11.47 -2.13
CA VAL A 43 -17.59 -11.47 -2.17
C VAL A 43 -18.14 -10.37 -3.10
N SER A 44 -17.34 -9.37 -3.48
CA SER A 44 -17.76 -8.30 -4.39
C SER A 44 -16.86 -8.19 -5.63
N ALA A 45 -17.10 -9.09 -6.59
CA ALA A 45 -16.45 -9.05 -7.91
C ALA A 45 -16.67 -7.70 -8.63
N ASN A 46 -17.80 -7.03 -8.39
CA ASN A 46 -18.12 -5.75 -9.01
C ASN A 46 -17.28 -4.58 -8.45
N VAL A 47 -16.98 -4.56 -7.15
CA VAL A 47 -16.11 -3.53 -6.55
C VAL A 47 -14.65 -3.77 -6.94
N ALA A 48 -14.20 -5.03 -6.90
CA ALA A 48 -12.84 -5.41 -7.30
C ALA A 48 -12.56 -5.10 -8.78
N SER A 49 -13.51 -5.35 -9.68
CA SER A 49 -13.37 -5.12 -11.13
C SER A 49 -13.24 -3.63 -11.50
N LYS A 50 -14.01 -2.75 -10.84
CA LYS A 50 -13.98 -1.30 -11.12
C LYS A 50 -12.65 -0.66 -10.71
N GLN A 51 -12.16 -0.99 -9.52
CA GLN A 51 -10.88 -0.51 -9.01
C GLN A 51 -9.70 -1.06 -9.83
N HIS A 52 -9.73 -2.36 -10.18
CA HIS A 52 -8.71 -2.94 -11.07
C HIS A 52 -8.62 -2.23 -12.42
N LYS A 53 -9.75 -1.80 -12.99
CA LYS A 53 -9.75 -1.04 -14.25
C LYS A 53 -9.01 0.29 -14.11
N GLN A 54 -9.18 0.99 -12.98
CA GLN A 54 -8.46 2.24 -12.74
C GLN A 54 -6.97 1.99 -12.54
N ILE A 55 -6.60 1.01 -11.70
CA ILE A 55 -5.21 0.60 -11.49
C ILE A 55 -4.54 0.26 -12.83
N ALA A 56 -5.18 -0.58 -13.66
CA ALA A 56 -4.65 -0.97 -14.98
C ALA A 56 -4.54 0.21 -15.95
N SER A 57 -5.48 1.16 -15.90
CA SER A 57 -5.45 2.35 -16.76
C SER A 57 -4.31 3.32 -16.43
N VAL A 58 -3.76 3.21 -15.23
CA VAL A 58 -2.75 4.13 -14.70
C VAL A 58 -1.33 3.55 -14.80
N VAL A 59 -1.18 2.26 -15.10
CA VAL A 59 0.13 1.59 -15.26
C VAL A 59 1.04 2.32 -16.25
N LYS A 60 0.50 2.77 -17.39
CA LYS A 60 1.28 3.52 -18.39
C LYS A 60 1.71 4.89 -17.87
N THR A 61 0.88 5.51 -17.04
CA THR A 61 1.12 6.84 -16.48
C THR A 61 2.17 6.79 -15.36
N ILE A 62 2.26 5.67 -14.62
CA ILE A 62 3.25 5.46 -13.55
C ILE A 62 4.69 5.61 -14.05
N GLU A 63 4.95 5.29 -15.32
CA GLU A 63 6.29 5.39 -15.92
C GLU A 63 6.82 6.83 -15.98
N ALA A 64 5.94 7.83 -15.93
CA ALA A 64 6.30 9.24 -15.91
C ALA A 64 6.52 9.81 -14.49
N LEU A 65 6.27 9.02 -13.43
CA LEU A 65 6.52 9.46 -12.06
C LEU A 65 8.01 9.50 -11.77
N ALA A 66 8.44 10.56 -11.08
CA ALA A 66 9.76 10.61 -10.49
C ALA A 66 9.89 9.49 -9.43
N PRO A 67 11.09 8.92 -9.23
CA PRO A 67 11.39 8.01 -8.13
C PRO A 67 10.83 8.52 -6.80
N GLY A 68 10.29 7.63 -5.98
CA GLY A 68 9.61 8.03 -4.74
C GLY A 68 8.63 6.99 -4.20
N LEU A 69 8.11 7.29 -3.02
CA LEU A 69 7.04 6.54 -2.36
C LEU A 69 5.73 7.32 -2.50
N TYR A 70 4.71 6.68 -3.07
CA TYR A 70 3.42 7.31 -3.35
C TYR A 70 2.25 6.45 -2.88
N GLU A 71 1.26 7.12 -2.30
CA GLU A 71 -0.06 6.56 -2.09
C GLU A 71 -0.98 6.98 -3.23
N MET A 72 -1.55 5.99 -3.91
CA MET A 72 -2.58 6.17 -4.92
C MET A 72 -3.94 6.21 -4.24
N ILE A 73 -4.55 7.40 -4.27
CA ILE A 73 -5.89 7.66 -3.75
C ILE A 73 -6.85 7.68 -4.92
N ILE A 74 -7.91 6.88 -4.82
CA ILE A 74 -8.95 6.76 -5.83
C ILE A 74 -10.25 7.27 -5.22
N GLU A 75 -10.70 8.43 -5.68
CA GLU A 75 -11.96 9.05 -5.26
C GLU A 75 -13.04 8.86 -6.33
N GLU A 76 -14.29 8.70 -5.90
CA GLU A 76 -15.47 8.61 -6.77
C GLU A 76 -16.35 9.84 -6.54
N ASN A 77 -16.44 10.71 -7.54
CA ASN A 77 -17.27 11.92 -7.53
C ASN A 77 -18.27 11.86 -8.69
N ASP A 78 -19.58 11.86 -8.41
CA ASP A 78 -20.67 11.82 -9.40
C ASP A 78 -20.52 10.73 -10.49
N GLY A 79 -19.96 9.57 -10.12
CA GLY A 79 -19.72 8.44 -11.03
C GLY A 79 -18.47 8.57 -11.91
N ALA A 80 -17.73 9.67 -11.78
CA ALA A 80 -16.39 9.85 -12.33
C ALA A 80 -15.33 9.49 -11.27
N PHE A 81 -14.31 8.75 -11.69
CA PHE A 81 -13.20 8.38 -10.82
C PHE A 81 -12.02 9.30 -11.04
N THR A 82 -11.50 9.89 -9.97
CA THR A 82 -10.26 10.67 -9.96
C THR A 82 -9.17 9.87 -9.25
N VAL A 83 -7.98 9.83 -9.86
CA VAL A 83 -6.81 9.15 -9.30
C VAL A 83 -5.73 10.19 -9.01
N ASP A 84 -5.32 10.26 -7.76
CA ASP A 84 -4.27 11.17 -7.30
C ASP A 84 -3.15 10.38 -6.61
N PHE A 85 -1.91 10.79 -6.89
CA PHE A 85 -0.73 10.24 -6.24
C PHE A 85 -0.21 11.22 -5.19
N GLN A 86 -0.28 10.85 -3.92
CA GLN A 86 0.27 11.65 -2.83
C GLN A 86 1.66 11.13 -2.46
N ALA A 87 2.66 12.01 -2.38
CA ALA A 87 3.96 11.62 -1.87
C ALA A 87 3.86 11.28 -0.38
N ARG A 88 4.52 10.19 0.02
CA ARG A 88 4.54 9.69 1.41
C ARG A 88 5.98 9.51 1.88
N THR A 89 6.13 9.53 3.19
CA THR A 89 7.39 9.30 3.90
C THR A 89 7.43 7.89 4.47
N ILE A 90 8.61 7.45 4.89
CA ILE A 90 8.74 6.18 5.63
C ILE A 90 7.99 6.26 6.97
N ASP A 91 7.98 7.43 7.61
CA ASP A 91 7.24 7.65 8.86
C ASP A 91 5.73 7.48 8.68
N ASP A 92 5.19 7.87 7.52
CA ASP A 92 3.77 7.66 7.20
C ASP A 92 3.42 6.16 7.12
N ILE A 93 4.34 5.32 6.65
CA ILE A 93 4.17 3.86 6.62
C ILE A 93 4.24 3.29 8.05
N LEU A 94 5.24 3.72 8.83
CA LEU A 94 5.41 3.27 10.20
C LEU A 94 4.25 3.72 11.10
N ALA A 95 3.60 4.84 10.81
CA ALA A 95 2.42 5.33 11.51
C ALA A 95 1.17 4.45 11.28
N LEU A 96 1.18 3.57 10.28
CA LEU A 96 0.11 2.58 10.09
C LEU A 96 0.22 1.44 11.11
N ASP A 97 1.35 1.30 11.79
CA ASP A 97 1.64 0.23 12.74
C ASP A 97 1.55 0.73 14.20
N ASP A 98 1.16 -0.14 15.14
CA ASP A 98 1.12 0.17 16.57
C ASP A 98 2.43 -0.18 17.30
N GLY A 99 3.38 -0.77 16.58
CA GLY A 99 4.76 -0.98 17.01
C GLY A 99 5.36 -2.24 16.41
N ARG A 100 6.68 -2.34 16.42
CA ARG A 100 7.42 -3.49 15.84
C ARG A 100 8.06 -4.40 16.89
N GLU A 101 7.60 -4.32 18.14
CA GLU A 101 8.16 -5.11 19.24
C GLU A 101 7.95 -6.62 19.04
N GLU A 102 6.81 -7.01 18.44
CA GLU A 102 6.48 -8.40 18.14
C GLU A 102 7.45 -9.03 17.12
N GLU A 103 8.10 -8.22 16.29
CA GLU A 103 9.01 -8.72 15.26
C GLU A 103 10.27 -9.35 15.83
N GLU A 104 10.74 -8.91 17.01
CA GLU A 104 11.85 -9.60 17.69
C GLU A 104 11.47 -11.05 18.00
N GLU A 105 10.22 -11.30 18.38
CA GLU A 105 9.71 -12.62 18.72
C GLU A 105 9.54 -13.49 17.46
N PHE A 106 9.03 -12.91 16.37
CA PHE A 106 8.97 -13.57 15.07
C PHE A 106 10.35 -13.90 14.50
N ALA A 107 11.34 -13.01 14.68
CA ALA A 107 12.71 -13.29 14.30
C ALA A 107 13.29 -14.47 15.09
N ALA A 108 12.98 -14.60 16.39
CA ALA A 108 13.34 -15.78 17.18
C ALA A 108 12.69 -17.06 16.62
N VAL A 109 11.40 -17.01 16.28
CA VAL A 109 10.68 -18.12 15.64
C VAL A 109 11.35 -18.52 14.33
N SER A 110 11.74 -17.55 13.50
CA SER A 110 12.43 -17.80 12.23
C SER A 110 13.72 -18.58 12.46
N GLN A 111 14.56 -18.15 13.41
CA GLN A 111 15.82 -18.82 13.74
C GLN A 111 15.60 -20.26 14.25
N VAL A 112 14.62 -20.45 15.15
CA VAL A 112 14.27 -21.79 15.65
C VAL A 112 13.70 -22.67 14.54
N SER A 113 12.90 -22.11 13.64
CA SER A 113 12.30 -22.82 12.50
C SER A 113 13.37 -23.25 11.50
N GLU A 114 14.32 -22.37 11.17
CA GLU A 114 15.47 -22.69 10.32
C GLU A 114 16.31 -23.80 10.94
N TRP A 115 16.60 -23.70 12.23
CA TRP A 115 17.33 -24.73 12.96
C TRP A 115 16.58 -26.07 12.94
N ALA A 116 15.30 -26.07 13.28
CA ALA A 116 14.46 -27.28 13.30
C ALA A 116 14.36 -27.91 11.90
N THR A 117 14.24 -27.09 10.86
CA THR A 117 14.24 -27.53 9.46
C THR A 117 15.57 -28.19 9.11
N ARG A 118 16.71 -27.54 9.39
CA ARG A 118 18.04 -28.11 9.15
C ARG A 118 18.23 -29.44 9.89
N THR A 119 17.80 -29.53 11.15
CA THR A 119 17.86 -30.77 11.93
C THR A 119 17.00 -31.87 11.32
N TYR A 120 15.76 -31.56 10.95
CA TYR A 120 14.86 -32.51 10.27
C TYR A 120 15.48 -33.00 8.96
N GLU A 121 16.03 -32.10 8.15
CA GLU A 121 16.63 -32.45 6.86
C GLU A 121 17.84 -33.38 6.98
N MET A 122 18.65 -33.21 8.03
CA MET A 122 19.83 -34.04 8.25
C MET A 122 19.49 -35.40 8.90
N THR A 123 18.51 -35.44 9.81
CA THR A 123 18.28 -36.61 10.66
C THR A 123 17.08 -37.46 10.24
N VAL A 124 15.91 -36.83 10.08
CA VAL A 124 14.63 -37.54 9.91
C VAL A 124 14.27 -37.68 8.43
N ARG A 125 14.57 -36.68 7.60
CA ARG A 125 14.24 -36.66 6.17
C ARG A 125 14.72 -37.91 5.41
N PRO A 126 15.95 -38.44 5.61
CA PRO A 126 16.37 -39.65 4.92
C PRO A 126 15.50 -40.87 5.27
N ILE A 127 15.13 -41.02 6.54
CA ILE A 127 14.29 -42.11 7.04
C ILE A 127 12.88 -42.00 6.44
N VAL A 128 12.28 -40.80 6.51
CA VAL A 128 10.95 -40.56 5.94
C VAL A 128 10.94 -40.82 4.43
N LYS A 129 11.96 -40.34 3.69
CA LYS A 129 12.08 -40.61 2.25
C LYS A 129 12.20 -42.09 1.94
N ALA A 130 12.90 -42.87 2.77
CA ALA A 130 13.02 -44.31 2.58
C ALA A 130 11.71 -45.07 2.87
N MET A 131 10.90 -44.58 3.82
CA MET A 131 9.63 -45.21 4.20
C MET A 131 8.46 -44.86 3.25
N VAL A 132 8.47 -43.67 2.64
CA VAL A 132 7.38 -43.21 1.77
C VAL A 132 7.56 -43.76 0.36
N THR A 133 6.80 -44.81 0.03
CA THR A 133 6.67 -45.37 -1.31
C THR A 133 5.47 -44.74 -2.07
N PRO A 134 5.42 -44.79 -3.42
CA PRO A 134 4.28 -44.27 -4.18
C PRO A 134 2.93 -44.85 -3.74
N GLY A 135 2.88 -46.15 -3.44
CA GLY A 135 1.66 -46.81 -2.95
C GLY A 135 1.23 -46.30 -1.56
N SER A 136 2.18 -46.15 -0.63
CA SER A 136 1.88 -45.58 0.70
C SER A 136 1.43 -44.13 0.63
N ALA A 137 2.02 -43.32 -0.27
CA ALA A 137 1.66 -41.93 -0.46
C ALA A 137 0.26 -41.79 -1.04
N GLU A 138 -0.12 -42.63 -2.01
CA GLU A 138 -1.47 -42.66 -2.55
C GLU A 138 -2.49 -43.09 -1.50
N PHE A 139 -2.17 -44.10 -0.70
CA PHE A 139 -3.02 -44.52 0.41
C PHE A 139 -3.23 -43.40 1.44
N LEU A 140 -2.16 -42.72 1.87
CA LEU A 140 -2.23 -41.57 2.79
C LEU A 140 -3.06 -40.44 2.21
N LYS A 141 -2.89 -40.14 0.91
CA LYS A 141 -3.69 -39.13 0.20
C LYS A 141 -5.17 -39.50 0.20
N ARG A 142 -5.52 -40.75 -0.12
CA ARG A 142 -6.92 -41.21 -0.14
C ARG A 142 -7.54 -41.21 1.26
N SER A 143 -6.74 -41.55 2.28
CA SER A 143 -7.17 -41.63 3.68
C SER A 143 -7.16 -40.28 4.42
N HIS A 144 -6.73 -39.20 3.75
CA HIS A 144 -6.70 -37.88 4.36
C HIS A 144 -8.11 -37.47 4.85
N PRO A 145 -8.29 -37.02 6.10
CA PRO A 145 -9.61 -36.79 6.70
C PRO A 145 -10.53 -35.91 5.86
N MET A 146 -10.02 -34.79 5.31
CA MET A 146 -10.82 -33.92 4.44
C MET A 146 -11.27 -34.58 3.13
N ARG A 147 -10.49 -35.53 2.59
CA ARG A 147 -10.88 -36.26 1.38
C ARG A 147 -11.89 -37.33 1.73
N VAL A 148 -11.67 -38.10 2.80
CA VAL A 148 -12.62 -39.09 3.29
C VAL A 148 -13.97 -38.44 3.62
N GLN A 149 -13.95 -37.28 4.30
CA GLN A 149 -15.17 -36.50 4.57
C GLN A 149 -15.92 -36.14 3.29
N ARG A 150 -15.23 -35.68 2.25
CA ARG A 150 -15.86 -35.35 0.96
C ARG A 150 -16.34 -36.61 0.24
N TYR A 151 -15.54 -37.67 0.19
CA TYR A 151 -15.90 -38.96 -0.41
C TYR A 151 -17.14 -39.57 0.23
N MET A 152 -17.31 -39.43 1.56
CA MET A 152 -18.50 -39.88 2.26
C MET A 152 -19.78 -39.27 1.69
N PHE A 153 -19.73 -38.02 1.20
CA PHE A 153 -20.87 -37.30 0.62
C PHE A 153 -20.87 -37.24 -0.92
N THR A 154 -19.95 -37.96 -1.58
CA THR A 154 -19.91 -38.03 -3.05
C THR A 154 -20.95 -39.02 -3.58
N ARG A 155 -21.43 -38.81 -4.82
CA ARG A 155 -22.34 -39.72 -5.56
C ARG A 155 -21.80 -41.16 -5.70
N ASP A 156 -20.49 -41.34 -5.58
CA ASP A 156 -19.83 -42.64 -5.61
C ASP A 156 -20.13 -43.49 -4.36
N ASN A 157 -20.54 -42.88 -3.24
CA ASN A 157 -20.99 -43.62 -2.07
C ASN A 157 -22.40 -44.18 -2.32
N PRO A 158 -22.61 -45.51 -2.30
CA PRO A 158 -23.92 -46.13 -2.50
C PRO A 158 -25.01 -45.57 -1.57
N LEU A 159 -24.66 -45.15 -0.35
CA LEU A 159 -25.58 -44.56 0.61
C LEU A 159 -26.05 -43.14 0.24
N MET A 160 -25.32 -42.46 -0.66
CA MET A 160 -25.61 -41.10 -1.10
C MET A 160 -26.37 -41.07 -2.45
N LYS A 161 -26.49 -42.21 -3.15
CA LYS A 161 -27.12 -42.29 -4.48
C LYS A 161 -28.56 -41.80 -4.51
N ASP A 162 -29.33 -42.11 -3.47
CA ASP A 162 -30.75 -41.76 -3.38
C ASP A 162 -31.01 -40.39 -2.72
N ILE A 163 -29.97 -39.73 -2.20
CA ILE A 163 -30.12 -38.47 -1.48
C ILE A 163 -30.50 -37.32 -2.40
N ASP A 164 -30.04 -37.30 -3.65
CA ASP A 164 -30.34 -36.24 -4.61
C ASP A 164 -31.86 -36.18 -4.88
N GLY A 165 -32.46 -37.34 -5.22
CA GLY A 165 -33.90 -37.46 -5.44
C GLY A 165 -34.74 -37.34 -4.16
N LEU A 166 -34.17 -37.59 -2.98
CA LEU A 166 -34.83 -37.28 -1.70
C LEU A 166 -34.79 -35.77 -1.41
N ALA A 167 -33.68 -35.09 -1.70
CA ALA A 167 -33.52 -33.66 -1.51
C ALA A 167 -34.48 -32.87 -2.41
N ASP A 168 -34.67 -33.28 -3.68
CA ASP A 168 -35.64 -32.65 -4.58
C ASP A 168 -37.07 -32.84 -4.09
N ARG A 169 -37.44 -34.06 -3.65
CA ARG A 169 -38.75 -34.31 -3.04
C ARG A 169 -38.99 -33.48 -1.78
N VAL A 170 -37.97 -33.25 -0.97
CA VAL A 170 -38.05 -32.40 0.23
C VAL A 170 -38.16 -30.92 -0.16
N ARG A 171 -37.46 -30.45 -1.20
CA ARG A 171 -37.57 -29.07 -1.71
C ARG A 171 -38.96 -28.78 -2.25
N GLU A 172 -39.53 -29.70 -3.03
CA GLU A 172 -40.88 -29.57 -3.60
C GLU A 172 -41.98 -29.57 -2.53
N LYS A 173 -41.79 -30.36 -1.47
CA LYS A 173 -42.75 -30.48 -0.36
C LYS A 173 -42.40 -29.61 0.85
N ARG A 174 -41.47 -28.67 0.70
CA ARG A 174 -41.02 -27.80 1.80
C ARG A 174 -42.14 -26.82 2.15
N ILE A 175 -42.76 -27.02 3.31
CA ILE A 175 -43.71 -26.06 3.88
C ILE A 175 -42.94 -25.22 4.91
N PRO A 176 -42.73 -23.91 4.68
CA PRO A 176 -42.06 -23.06 5.67
C PRO A 176 -42.91 -23.00 6.95
N ALA A 177 -42.25 -23.13 8.11
CA ALA A 177 -42.92 -22.96 9.39
C ALA A 177 -43.46 -21.54 9.54
N ALA A 178 -44.63 -21.38 10.17
CA ALA A 178 -45.21 -20.07 10.41
C ALA A 178 -44.26 -19.19 11.26
N PRO A 179 -44.16 -17.87 10.99
CA PRO A 179 -43.25 -16.96 11.70
C PRO A 179 -43.46 -16.93 13.22
N ASP A 180 -44.68 -17.21 13.67
CA ASP A 180 -45.08 -17.21 15.09
C ASP A 180 -44.81 -18.55 15.81
N ASN A 181 -44.24 -19.54 15.12
CA ASN A 181 -43.96 -20.84 15.70
C ASN A 181 -42.91 -20.74 16.84
N PRO A 182 -43.23 -21.15 18.08
CA PRO A 182 -42.29 -21.12 19.20
C PRO A 182 -41.02 -21.96 18.95
N PHE A 183 -41.11 -23.03 18.15
CA PHE A 183 -39.95 -23.85 17.79
C PHE A 183 -38.94 -23.11 16.90
N LEU A 184 -39.41 -22.20 16.02
CA LEU A 184 -38.53 -21.39 15.18
C LEU A 184 -37.77 -20.35 16.01
N LYS A 185 -38.40 -19.81 17.06
CA LYS A 185 -37.74 -18.91 18.02
C LYS A 185 -36.70 -19.66 18.87
N LEU A 186 -37.03 -20.89 19.30
CA LEU A 186 -36.09 -21.75 20.03
C LEU A 186 -34.89 -22.16 19.15
N GLU A 187 -35.12 -22.46 17.87
CA GLU A 187 -34.07 -22.75 16.89
C GLU A 187 -33.10 -21.58 16.74
N ARG A 188 -33.62 -20.36 16.54
CA ARG A 188 -32.77 -19.15 16.44
C ARG A 188 -31.97 -18.92 17.71
N PHE A 189 -32.60 -19.03 18.88
CA PHE A 189 -31.89 -18.91 20.15
C PHE A 189 -30.80 -19.98 20.32
N ALA A 190 -31.06 -21.22 19.92
CA ALA A 190 -30.07 -22.29 19.96
C ALA A 190 -28.92 -22.02 18.98
N ALA A 191 -29.21 -21.53 17.77
CA ALA A 191 -28.21 -21.14 16.80
C ALA A 191 -27.34 -19.99 17.33
N ASP A 192 -27.95 -18.94 17.87
CA ASP A 192 -27.25 -17.80 18.49
C ASP A 192 -26.37 -18.26 19.67
N ALA A 193 -26.86 -19.20 20.48
CA ALA A 193 -26.09 -19.77 21.59
C ALA A 193 -24.91 -20.62 21.10
N ILE A 194 -25.06 -21.40 20.03
CA ILE A 194 -23.96 -22.16 19.42
C ILE A 194 -22.92 -21.21 18.84
N GLU A 195 -23.36 -20.19 18.10
CA GLU A 195 -22.48 -19.16 17.53
C GLU A 195 -21.69 -18.44 18.63
N ALA A 196 -22.37 -18.01 19.70
CA ALA A 196 -21.73 -17.37 20.84
C ALA A 196 -20.70 -18.30 21.51
N ASN A 197 -21.00 -19.59 21.67
CA ASN A 197 -20.06 -20.56 22.24
C ASN A 197 -18.84 -20.80 21.33
N TRP A 198 -19.04 -20.86 20.01
CA TRP A 198 -17.93 -21.00 19.06
C TRP A 198 -17.07 -19.75 19.00
N ASN A 199 -17.67 -18.57 19.07
CA ASN A 199 -16.95 -17.32 19.18
C ASN A 199 -16.13 -17.26 20.47
N LEU A 200 -16.73 -17.65 21.61
CA LEU A 200 -16.01 -17.72 22.88
C LEU A 200 -14.85 -18.72 22.84
N TYR A 201 -15.05 -19.91 22.27
CA TYR A 201 -13.99 -20.90 22.11
C TYR A 201 -12.87 -20.38 21.21
N ARG A 202 -13.20 -19.73 20.08
CA ARG A 202 -12.24 -19.09 19.17
C ARG A 202 -11.42 -18.06 19.93
N ASP A 203 -12.08 -17.10 20.59
CA ASP A 203 -11.40 -16.03 21.32
C ASP A 203 -10.51 -16.58 22.46
N MET A 204 -10.99 -17.60 23.18
CA MET A 204 -10.19 -18.26 24.24
C MET A 204 -8.99 -19.00 23.67
N ARG A 205 -9.16 -19.75 22.57
CA ARG A 205 -8.07 -20.48 21.90
C ARG A 205 -7.02 -19.51 21.37
N ASP A 206 -7.46 -18.43 20.74
CA ASP A 206 -6.58 -17.43 20.14
C ASP A 206 -5.77 -16.73 21.26
N ALA A 207 -6.42 -16.31 22.35
CA ALA A 207 -5.75 -15.75 23.51
C ALA A 207 -4.77 -16.74 24.20
N MET A 208 -5.13 -18.02 24.29
CA MET A 208 -4.20 -19.04 24.82
C MET A 208 -2.98 -19.22 23.91
N THR A 209 -3.19 -19.17 22.59
CA THR A 209 -2.11 -19.33 21.60
C THR A 209 -1.17 -18.14 21.63
N GLU A 210 -1.71 -16.92 21.68
CA GLU A 210 -0.96 -15.67 21.85
C GLU A 210 -0.15 -15.68 23.16
N MET A 211 -0.79 -16.06 24.27
CA MET A 211 -0.11 -16.18 25.57
C MET A 211 1.03 -17.21 25.53
N MET A 212 0.81 -18.37 24.92
CA MET A 212 1.86 -19.38 24.75
C MET A 212 2.98 -18.89 23.84
N PHE A 213 2.65 -18.19 22.77
CA PHE A 213 3.61 -17.62 21.82
C PHE A 213 4.56 -16.67 22.54
N HIS A 214 4.03 -15.64 23.22
CA HIS A 214 4.84 -14.71 24.00
C HIS A 214 5.57 -15.44 25.15
N GLY A 215 4.92 -16.39 25.81
CA GLY A 215 5.54 -17.19 26.88
C GLY A 215 6.78 -17.97 26.44
N ILE A 216 6.85 -18.36 25.17
CA ILE A 216 8.00 -19.07 24.59
C ILE A 216 9.01 -18.09 24.00
N TYR A 217 8.56 -17.16 23.14
CA TYR A 217 9.42 -16.36 22.26
C TYR A 217 9.75 -14.96 22.80
N ALA A 218 8.98 -14.42 23.76
CA ALA A 218 9.28 -13.13 24.41
C ALA A 218 10.39 -13.23 25.48
N THR A 219 10.98 -14.41 25.66
CA THR A 219 11.99 -14.67 26.68
C THR A 219 13.34 -14.01 26.33
N PRO A 220 14.16 -13.59 27.33
CA PRO A 220 15.42 -12.89 27.05
C PRO A 220 16.40 -13.66 26.15
N TRP A 221 16.41 -14.99 26.26
CA TRP A 221 17.28 -15.86 25.45
C TRP A 221 16.79 -15.98 24.00
N MET A 222 15.48 -16.04 23.77
CA MET A 222 14.91 -16.01 22.41
C MET A 222 15.15 -14.67 21.73
N ARG A 223 15.01 -13.56 22.45
CA ARG A 223 15.34 -12.22 21.91
C ARG A 223 16.83 -12.08 21.58
N ALA A 224 17.72 -12.67 22.38
CA ALA A 224 19.15 -12.71 22.05
C ALA A 224 19.41 -13.49 20.75
N LEU A 225 18.77 -14.65 20.58
CA LEU A 225 18.86 -15.45 19.36
C LEU A 225 18.33 -14.70 18.12
N ALA A 226 17.23 -13.95 18.29
CA ALA A 226 16.65 -13.12 17.23
C ALA A 226 17.63 -12.05 16.72
N ARG A 227 18.32 -11.35 17.64
CA ARG A 227 19.28 -10.27 17.32
C ARG A 227 20.51 -10.75 16.55
N GLU A 228 20.90 -12.00 16.73
CA GLU A 228 22.04 -12.57 16.02
C GLU A 228 21.71 -12.90 14.56
N GLY A 229 20.46 -13.31 14.30
CA GLY A 229 19.97 -13.64 12.96
C GLY A 229 19.51 -12.42 12.16
N ASN A 230 18.90 -11.43 12.81
CA ASN A 230 18.29 -10.29 12.15
C ASN A 230 19.17 -9.04 12.34
N LYS A 231 20.23 -8.93 11.53
CA LYS A 231 20.99 -7.67 11.47
C LYS A 231 20.19 -6.69 10.61
N PRO A 232 19.71 -5.56 11.16
CA PRO A 232 19.04 -4.56 10.34
C PRO A 232 19.96 -4.14 9.20
N ALA A 233 19.37 -3.92 8.02
CA ALA A 233 20.13 -3.43 6.89
C ALA A 233 20.88 -2.15 7.31
N GLU A 234 22.20 -2.08 7.04
CA GLU A 234 22.94 -0.85 7.26
C GLU A 234 22.42 0.21 6.29
N HIS A 235 21.61 1.12 6.83
CA HIS A 235 21.13 2.28 6.11
C HIS A 235 22.32 3.21 5.85
N ARG A 236 22.79 3.23 4.60
CA ARG A 236 23.82 4.17 4.17
C ARG A 236 23.16 5.52 3.94
N ASP A 237 23.86 6.56 4.35
CA ASP A 237 23.49 7.92 3.98
C ASP A 237 23.37 8.00 2.44
N ALA A 238 22.16 8.30 1.96
CA ALA A 238 21.84 8.30 0.55
C ALA A 238 22.74 9.26 -0.25
N SER A 239 23.23 10.33 0.38
CA SER A 239 24.16 11.29 -0.24
C SER A 239 25.54 10.68 -0.57
N GLN A 240 25.91 9.57 0.07
CA GLN A 240 27.18 8.89 -0.13
C GLN A 240 27.13 7.86 -1.27
N LEU A 241 25.95 7.63 -1.85
CA LEU A 241 25.81 6.74 -2.99
C LEU A 241 26.61 7.29 -4.20
N PRO A 242 27.41 6.46 -4.89
CA PRO A 242 28.20 6.90 -6.03
C PRO A 242 27.36 7.58 -7.12
N GLN A 243 26.14 7.08 -7.34
CA GLN A 243 25.19 7.62 -8.33
C GLN A 243 24.81 9.08 -8.01
N VAL A 244 24.55 9.39 -6.74
CA VAL A 244 24.20 10.75 -6.28
C VAL A 244 25.38 11.70 -6.50
N ARG A 245 26.60 11.28 -6.12
CA ARG A 245 27.82 12.09 -6.34
C ARG A 245 28.06 12.37 -7.81
N THR A 246 27.89 11.37 -8.67
CA THR A 246 28.03 11.53 -10.13
C THR A 246 26.96 12.47 -10.69
N ALA A 247 25.72 12.38 -10.23
CA ALA A 247 24.64 13.27 -10.67
C ALA A 247 24.89 14.73 -10.24
N LEU A 248 25.30 14.94 -8.98
CA LEU A 248 25.63 16.28 -8.47
C LEU A 248 26.82 16.91 -9.21
N ALA A 249 27.85 16.13 -9.55
CA ALA A 249 28.96 16.63 -10.36
C ALA A 249 28.53 17.10 -11.76
N LYS A 250 27.42 16.58 -12.28
CA LYS A 250 26.80 16.99 -13.55
C LYS A 250 25.73 18.07 -13.38
N ALA A 251 25.55 18.67 -12.21
CA ALA A 251 24.48 19.65 -11.99
C ALA A 251 24.49 20.83 -12.98
N LYS A 252 25.69 21.27 -13.40
CA LYS A 252 25.90 22.34 -14.40
C LYS A 252 26.01 21.84 -15.84
N GLN A 253 25.95 20.53 -16.06
CA GLN A 253 26.13 19.91 -17.37
C GLN A 253 24.77 19.47 -17.91
N GLY A 254 24.54 19.70 -19.20
CA GLY A 254 23.30 19.37 -19.88
C GLY A 254 22.89 20.51 -20.82
N GLY A 255 21.65 20.48 -21.26
CA GLY A 255 21.07 21.53 -22.07
C GLY A 255 19.56 21.61 -21.87
N TYR A 256 18.87 21.83 -22.99
CA TYR A 256 17.43 22.12 -22.99
C TYR A 256 16.56 21.02 -22.37
N ALA A 257 16.88 19.74 -22.61
CA ALA A 257 16.11 18.60 -22.09
C ALA A 257 16.22 18.49 -20.56
N GLU A 258 17.45 18.55 -20.05
CA GLU A 258 17.77 18.51 -18.63
C GLU A 258 17.09 19.65 -17.88
N ALA A 259 17.10 20.86 -18.45
CA ALA A 259 16.48 22.03 -17.85
C ALA A 259 14.96 21.90 -17.72
N ILE A 260 14.28 21.42 -18.77
CA ILE A 260 12.82 21.17 -18.72
C ILE A 260 12.49 20.15 -17.64
N VAL A 261 13.16 19.00 -17.65
CA VAL A 261 12.89 17.92 -16.68
C VAL A 261 13.15 18.42 -15.25
N ARG A 262 14.25 19.14 -15.03
CA ARG A 262 14.58 19.73 -13.72
C ARG A 262 13.51 20.71 -13.23
N MET A 263 13.05 21.61 -14.10
CA MET A 263 11.97 22.55 -13.76
C MET A 263 10.66 21.83 -13.43
N LEU A 264 10.29 20.80 -14.20
CA LEU A 264 9.10 20.00 -13.93
C LEU A 264 9.18 19.27 -12.59
N ILE A 265 10.33 18.68 -12.25
CA ILE A 265 10.55 18.01 -10.97
C ILE A 265 10.51 19.02 -9.81
N LEU A 266 11.11 20.20 -9.94
CA LEU A 266 11.04 21.26 -8.93
C LEU A 266 9.60 21.69 -8.64
N LEU A 267 8.77 21.82 -9.68
CA LEU A 267 7.34 22.15 -9.53
C LEU A 267 6.56 20.99 -8.88
N ALA A 268 6.84 19.75 -9.26
CA ALA A 268 6.21 18.57 -8.66
C ALA A 268 6.58 18.44 -7.17
N ALA A 269 7.85 18.65 -6.82
CA ALA A 269 8.34 18.62 -5.45
C ALA A 269 7.71 19.71 -4.58
N ALA A 270 7.56 20.93 -5.11
CA ALA A 270 6.88 22.02 -4.40
C ALA A 270 5.40 21.71 -4.11
N ARG A 271 4.76 20.88 -4.93
CA ARG A 271 3.33 20.56 -4.82
C ARG A 271 3.01 19.48 -3.79
N GLY A 272 3.87 18.48 -3.64
CA GLY A 272 3.67 17.34 -2.73
C GLY A 272 2.70 16.25 -3.21
N SER A 273 1.89 16.51 -4.25
CA SER A 273 1.02 15.53 -4.89
C SER A 273 0.99 15.67 -6.41
N VAL A 274 0.72 14.59 -7.13
CA VAL A 274 0.62 14.58 -8.60
C VAL A 274 -0.71 13.97 -9.02
N ARG A 275 -1.58 14.81 -9.59
CA ARG A 275 -2.87 14.37 -10.17
C ARG A 275 -2.64 13.61 -11.46
N ARG A 276 -3.44 12.57 -11.73
CA ARG A 276 -3.35 11.75 -12.95
C ARG A 276 -3.36 12.58 -14.24
N GLU A 277 -4.31 13.51 -14.39
CA GLU A 277 -4.46 14.31 -15.62
C GLU A 277 -3.20 15.12 -15.95
N ARG A 278 -2.49 15.60 -14.92
CA ARG A 278 -1.24 16.34 -15.06
C ARG A 278 -0.10 15.42 -15.47
N LEU A 279 -0.05 14.23 -14.91
CA LEU A 279 0.93 13.20 -15.27
C LEU A 279 0.72 12.69 -16.70
N GLU A 280 -0.53 12.51 -17.12
CA GLU A 280 -0.88 12.20 -18.52
C GLU A 280 -0.54 13.36 -19.46
N ARG A 281 -0.73 14.61 -19.02
CA ARG A 281 -0.33 15.80 -19.79
C ARG A 281 1.18 15.89 -19.93
N SER A 282 1.95 15.68 -18.85
CA SER A 282 3.40 15.66 -18.91
C SER A 282 3.89 14.54 -19.81
N ASP A 283 3.34 13.33 -19.67
CA ASP A 283 3.71 12.19 -20.48
C ASP A 283 3.43 12.44 -21.96
N LYS A 284 2.23 12.93 -22.30
CA LYS A 284 1.84 13.27 -23.68
C LYS A 284 2.75 14.36 -24.28
N LEU A 285 3.08 15.40 -23.51
CA LEU A 285 3.91 16.51 -23.99
C LEU A 285 5.39 16.10 -24.13
N LEU A 286 5.90 15.27 -23.23
CA LEU A 286 7.22 14.65 -23.36
C LEU A 286 7.28 13.68 -24.54
N HIS A 287 6.18 13.02 -24.92
CA HIS A 287 6.19 12.13 -26.10
C HIS A 287 5.99 12.85 -27.45
N SER A 288 5.47 14.08 -27.45
CA SER A 288 5.04 14.76 -28.68
C SER A 288 5.89 15.95 -29.11
N ARG A 289 6.87 16.37 -28.31
CA ARG A 289 7.66 17.57 -28.57
C ARG A 289 9.17 17.31 -28.48
N PRO A 290 9.97 17.91 -29.38
CA PRO A 290 11.44 17.89 -29.28
C PRO A 290 11.94 18.53 -27.99
N PRO A 291 13.02 17.99 -27.38
CA PRO A 291 13.88 16.90 -27.85
C PRO A 291 13.43 15.48 -27.40
N PHE A 292 12.29 15.37 -26.72
CA PHE A 292 11.88 14.12 -26.06
C PHE A 292 11.14 13.13 -26.98
N ASP A 293 10.57 13.62 -28.09
CA ASP A 293 9.87 12.85 -29.12
C ASP A 293 10.76 11.81 -29.83
N THR A 294 12.04 12.13 -29.99
CA THR A 294 13.07 11.31 -30.64
C THR A 294 13.91 10.52 -29.65
N MET A 295 13.69 10.71 -28.35
CA MET A 295 14.47 10.09 -27.29
C MET A 295 13.97 8.67 -26.98
N PRO A 296 14.86 7.66 -26.92
CA PRO A 296 14.49 6.33 -26.44
C PRO A 296 13.95 6.37 -25.01
N GLN A 297 12.99 5.50 -24.69
CA GLN A 297 12.33 5.46 -23.39
C GLN A 297 13.32 5.29 -22.23
N GLU A 298 14.28 4.37 -22.36
CA GLU A 298 15.30 4.13 -21.34
C GLU A 298 16.13 5.39 -21.04
N HIS A 299 16.50 6.14 -22.08
CA HIS A 299 17.28 7.37 -21.92
C HIS A 299 16.48 8.46 -21.22
N ARG A 300 15.17 8.57 -21.51
CA ARG A 300 14.27 9.51 -20.82
C ARG A 300 14.10 9.15 -19.34
N THR A 301 13.92 7.86 -19.01
CA THR A 301 13.84 7.40 -17.62
C THR A 301 15.14 7.70 -16.87
N GLN A 302 16.29 7.46 -17.51
CA GLN A 302 17.58 7.81 -16.94
C GLN A 302 17.73 9.32 -16.72
N LEU A 303 17.32 10.14 -17.67
CA LEU A 303 17.32 11.61 -17.56
C LEU A 303 16.45 12.08 -16.38
N ILE A 304 15.22 11.57 -16.26
CA ILE A 304 14.31 11.87 -15.14
C ILE A 304 14.95 11.46 -13.82
N HIS A 305 15.57 10.28 -13.76
CA HIS A 305 16.25 9.79 -12.57
C HIS A 305 17.44 10.67 -12.17
N GLU A 306 18.33 11.02 -13.11
CA GLU A 306 19.49 11.89 -12.87
C GLU A 306 19.07 13.28 -12.38
N GLN A 307 18.09 13.91 -13.04
CA GLN A 307 17.60 15.23 -12.61
C GLN A 307 16.82 15.16 -11.28
N SER A 308 16.14 14.05 -10.99
CA SER A 308 15.47 13.84 -9.70
C SER A 308 16.48 13.80 -8.56
N MET A 309 17.64 13.15 -8.74
CA MET A 309 18.71 13.15 -7.74
C MET A 309 19.26 14.56 -7.48
N ILE A 310 19.49 15.35 -8.53
CA ILE A 310 20.01 16.72 -8.40
C ILE A 310 19.02 17.59 -7.60
N VAL A 311 17.73 17.53 -7.93
CA VAL A 311 16.69 18.30 -7.23
C VAL A 311 16.53 17.86 -5.77
N GLU A 312 16.59 16.56 -5.49
CA GLU A 312 16.44 16.01 -4.14
C GLU A 312 17.62 16.41 -3.23
N PHE A 313 18.85 16.18 -3.68
CA PHE A 313 20.03 16.32 -2.82
C PHE A 313 20.65 17.73 -2.86
N ALA A 314 20.36 18.53 -3.89
CA ALA A 314 20.86 19.90 -4.03
C ALA A 314 19.81 20.85 -4.65
N PRO A 315 18.64 21.07 -4.00
CA PRO A 315 17.53 21.83 -4.57
C PRO A 315 17.88 23.27 -4.93
N GLN A 316 18.72 23.93 -4.13
CA GLN A 316 19.16 25.30 -4.40
C GLN A 316 20.13 25.35 -5.59
N GLU A 317 21.07 24.39 -5.67
CA GLU A 317 21.99 24.29 -6.79
C GLU A 317 21.26 23.92 -8.09
N ALA A 318 20.28 23.01 -8.01
CA ALA A 318 19.42 22.63 -9.12
C ALA A 318 18.73 23.86 -9.74
N LEU A 319 18.22 24.75 -8.89
CA LEU A 319 17.58 25.99 -9.32
C LEU A 319 18.62 26.99 -9.86
N SER A 320 19.70 27.27 -9.12
CA SER A 320 20.67 28.32 -9.48
C SER A 320 21.48 28.01 -10.74
N THR A 321 21.58 26.74 -11.12
CA THR A 321 22.32 26.29 -12.32
C THR A 321 21.44 26.17 -13.57
N LEU A 322 20.14 26.48 -13.49
CA LEU A 322 19.27 26.54 -14.69
C LEU A 322 19.81 27.48 -15.80
N PRO A 323 20.39 28.67 -15.50
CA PRO A 323 20.99 29.53 -16.51
C PRO A 323 22.23 28.92 -17.18
N ASP A 324 22.94 28.03 -16.49
CA ASP A 324 24.09 27.29 -17.05
C ASP A 324 23.63 26.19 -18.03
N LEU A 325 22.36 25.75 -17.96
CA LEU A 325 21.78 24.79 -18.91
C LEU A 325 21.13 25.49 -20.11
N LEU A 326 20.53 26.66 -19.88
CA LEU A 326 19.80 27.45 -20.87
C LEU A 326 20.57 28.73 -21.18
N HIS A 327 21.60 28.61 -22.02
CA HIS A 327 22.49 29.72 -22.38
C HIS A 327 21.80 30.78 -23.26
N ASP A 328 20.92 30.36 -24.18
CA ASP A 328 20.23 31.25 -25.12
C ASP A 328 18.88 31.74 -24.55
N ASP A 329 18.59 33.02 -24.70
CA ASP A 329 17.32 33.64 -24.32
C ASP A 329 16.14 33.00 -25.05
N VAL A 330 16.34 32.56 -26.30
CA VAL A 330 15.31 31.84 -27.06
C VAL A 330 14.94 30.53 -26.37
N ASP A 331 15.95 29.77 -25.93
CA ASP A 331 15.74 28.50 -25.24
C ASP A 331 15.17 28.70 -23.84
N ARG A 332 15.52 29.77 -23.13
CA ARG A 332 14.88 30.13 -21.85
C ARG A 332 13.38 30.36 -22.01
N ILE A 333 12.98 31.15 -23.01
CA ILE A 333 11.56 31.43 -23.29
C ILE A 333 10.83 30.15 -23.70
N ARG A 334 11.42 29.35 -24.60
CA ARG A 334 10.83 28.09 -25.05
C ARG A 334 10.66 27.09 -23.91
N ALA A 335 11.66 26.94 -23.04
CA ALA A 335 11.62 26.02 -21.92
C ALA A 335 10.58 26.42 -20.88
N VAL A 336 10.50 27.71 -20.52
CA VAL A 336 9.51 28.22 -19.57
C VAL A 336 8.08 28.08 -20.11
N ASN A 337 7.85 28.33 -21.40
CA ASN A 337 6.56 28.08 -22.05
C ASN A 337 6.21 26.59 -22.08
N PHE A 338 7.17 25.72 -22.35
CA PHE A 338 6.95 24.27 -22.31
C PHE A 338 6.53 23.82 -20.91
N VAL A 339 7.23 24.28 -19.89
CA VAL A 339 6.91 23.96 -18.49
C VAL A 339 5.53 24.49 -18.10
N MET A 340 5.16 25.68 -18.58
CA MET A 340 3.83 26.27 -18.39
C MET A 340 2.73 25.41 -19.04
N ASP A 341 2.92 24.95 -20.28
CA ASP A 341 1.97 24.06 -20.97
C ASP A 341 1.71 22.77 -20.20
N VAL A 342 2.77 22.19 -19.61
CA VAL A 342 2.67 21.00 -18.77
C VAL A 342 1.99 21.31 -17.44
N ALA A 343 2.36 22.41 -16.79
CA ALA A 343 1.82 22.80 -15.49
C ALA A 343 0.33 23.17 -15.56
N GLY A 344 -0.13 23.69 -16.71
CA GLY A 344 -1.51 24.11 -16.95
C GLY A 344 -1.81 25.55 -16.55
N PRO A 345 -3.09 25.94 -16.54
CA PRO A 345 -3.50 27.30 -16.16
C PRO A 345 -3.08 27.65 -14.73
N VAL A 346 -2.66 28.92 -14.52
CA VAL A 346 -2.22 29.41 -13.19
C VAL A 346 -3.33 29.24 -12.14
N ASP A 347 -4.59 29.40 -12.54
CA ASP A 347 -5.76 29.28 -11.66
C ASP A 347 -5.94 27.88 -11.07
N GLU A 348 -5.39 26.85 -11.73
CA GLU A 348 -5.42 25.46 -11.26
C GLU A 348 -4.16 25.08 -10.47
N MET A 349 -3.21 26.01 -10.27
CA MET A 349 -1.97 25.76 -9.53
C MET A 349 -2.13 26.08 -8.04
N ASN A 350 -1.53 25.26 -7.18
CA ASN A 350 -1.47 25.57 -5.75
C ASN A 350 -0.41 26.66 -5.46
N ALA A 351 -0.54 27.32 -4.32
CA ALA A 351 0.35 28.42 -3.93
C ALA A 351 1.85 28.06 -3.93
N PRO A 352 2.27 26.88 -3.44
CA PRO A 352 3.67 26.44 -3.54
C PRO A 352 4.17 26.28 -4.97
N THR A 353 3.34 25.74 -5.90
CA THR A 353 3.70 25.64 -7.32
C THR A 353 3.94 27.04 -7.90
N ILE A 354 3.05 27.99 -7.62
CA ILE A 354 3.16 29.38 -8.12
C ILE A 354 4.45 30.02 -7.58
N ALA A 355 4.75 29.87 -6.30
CA ALA A 355 5.96 30.41 -5.69
C ALA A 355 7.24 29.80 -6.30
N MET A 356 7.25 28.49 -6.56
CA MET A 356 8.37 27.84 -7.23
C MET A 356 8.51 28.32 -8.69
N PHE A 357 7.39 28.49 -9.39
CA PHE A 357 7.40 29.02 -10.75
C PHE A 357 7.96 30.44 -10.80
N LYS A 358 7.58 31.31 -9.85
CA LYS A 358 8.16 32.66 -9.70
C LYS A 358 9.68 32.63 -9.46
N LYS A 359 10.18 31.66 -8.69
CA LYS A 359 11.63 31.47 -8.50
C LYS A 359 12.33 31.09 -9.79
N ILE A 360 11.74 30.20 -10.59
CA ILE A 360 12.26 29.82 -11.92
C ILE A 360 12.32 31.05 -12.84
N GLN A 361 11.26 31.85 -12.88
CA GLN A 361 11.21 33.10 -13.66
C GLN A 361 12.31 34.08 -13.23
N ALA A 362 12.50 34.25 -11.91
CA ALA A 362 13.51 35.15 -11.37
C ALA A 362 14.94 34.71 -11.72
N VAL A 363 15.21 33.40 -11.73
CA VAL A 363 16.53 32.87 -12.05
C VAL A 363 16.82 32.91 -13.54
N LEU A 364 15.83 32.62 -14.38
CA LEU A 364 15.99 32.65 -15.84
C LEU A 364 15.82 34.05 -16.44
N LEU A 365 15.33 35.01 -15.66
CA LEU A 365 14.98 36.37 -16.10
C LEU A 365 13.96 36.37 -17.26
N THR A 366 13.05 35.39 -17.27
CA THR A 366 12.06 35.21 -18.34
C THR A 366 10.66 34.88 -17.79
N VAL A 367 9.63 35.23 -18.56
CA VAL A 367 8.22 35.03 -18.21
C VAL A 367 7.52 34.28 -19.36
N PRO A 368 6.67 33.27 -19.10
CA PRO A 368 5.90 32.60 -20.14
C PRO A 368 4.83 33.52 -20.76
N HIS A 369 4.43 33.22 -21.98
CA HIS A 369 3.45 34.01 -22.74
C HIS A 369 2.08 34.09 -22.05
N ASP A 370 1.62 32.99 -21.46
CA ASP A 370 0.31 32.87 -20.82
C ASP A 370 0.36 33.08 -19.30
N TRP A 371 1.40 33.76 -18.80
CA TRP A 371 1.51 34.06 -17.36
C TRP A 371 0.63 35.25 -16.99
N ASN A 372 -0.45 34.97 -16.26
CA ASN A 372 -1.21 35.98 -15.55
C ASN A 372 -0.80 35.98 -14.08
N GLU A 373 -0.29 37.11 -13.60
CA GLU A 373 0.07 37.24 -12.19
C GLU A 373 -1.20 37.12 -11.33
N PRO A 374 -1.26 36.14 -10.40
CA PRO A 374 -2.45 35.92 -9.59
C PRO A 374 -2.73 37.18 -8.76
N LYS A 375 -3.96 37.71 -8.87
CA LYS A 375 -4.39 39.01 -8.29
C LYS A 375 -4.40 39.06 -6.76
N HIS A 376 -4.06 37.97 -6.08
CA HIS A 376 -3.93 37.93 -4.64
C HIS A 376 -2.50 37.53 -4.29
N GLU A 377 -1.81 38.38 -3.53
CA GLU A 377 -0.74 37.91 -2.66
C GLU A 377 -1.32 36.74 -1.88
N ILE A 378 -0.83 35.55 -2.18
CA ILE A 378 -1.18 34.37 -1.41
C ILE A 378 -0.48 34.57 -0.09
N SER A 379 -1.20 35.20 0.85
CA SER A 379 -0.92 35.13 2.28
C SER A 379 -0.46 33.72 2.55
N ALA A 380 0.77 33.59 3.08
CA ALA A 380 1.26 32.33 3.60
C ALA A 380 0.11 31.71 4.38
N HIS A 381 -0.47 30.64 3.86
CA HIS A 381 -1.34 29.81 4.66
C HIS A 381 -0.42 29.38 5.80
N GLU A 382 -0.74 29.80 7.03
CA GLU A 382 -0.23 29.12 8.22
C GLU A 382 -0.26 27.63 7.91
N PRO A 383 0.79 26.86 8.24
CA PRO A 383 0.82 25.43 7.96
C PRO A 383 -0.49 24.86 8.46
N GLY A 384 -1.36 24.54 7.50
CA GLY A 384 -2.69 24.04 7.78
C GLY A 384 -2.44 22.89 8.70
N GLN A 385 -3.04 22.98 9.90
CA GLN A 385 -3.14 21.88 10.82
C GLN A 385 -3.24 20.62 9.99
N HIS A 386 -2.28 19.72 10.18
CA HIS A 386 -2.43 18.34 9.76
C HIS A 386 -3.91 18.01 9.88
N PRO A 387 -4.60 17.45 8.85
CA PRO A 387 -5.81 16.74 9.18
C PRO A 387 -5.33 15.77 10.25
N SER A 388 -5.73 16.04 11.51
CA SER A 388 -5.35 15.19 12.61
C SER A 388 -5.74 13.84 12.11
N VAL A 389 -4.77 12.93 11.98
CA VAL A 389 -5.03 11.51 11.89
C VAL A 389 -6.25 11.32 12.76
N ALA A 390 -7.38 10.95 12.14
CA ALA A 390 -8.57 10.63 12.87
C ALA A 390 -8.09 9.53 13.80
N THR A 391 -7.79 9.93 15.03
CA THR A 391 -7.10 9.08 15.97
C THR A 391 -8.07 7.95 16.12
N PRO A 392 -7.71 6.68 15.86
CA PRO A 392 -8.58 5.59 16.26
C PRO A 392 -8.82 5.86 17.74
N ASN A 393 -10.09 6.14 18.03
CA ASN A 393 -10.54 6.70 19.28
C ASN A 393 -9.81 5.96 20.39
N LYS A 394 -8.93 6.64 21.14
CA LYS A 394 -8.25 6.06 22.31
C LYS A 394 -9.36 5.51 23.19
N ALA A 395 -9.62 4.21 23.07
CA ALA A 395 -10.40 3.48 24.02
C ALA A 395 -9.63 3.63 25.32
N LYS A 396 -10.11 4.55 26.17
CA LYS A 396 -9.65 4.70 27.53
C LYS A 396 -9.56 3.31 28.11
N GLY A 397 -8.37 2.95 28.58
CA GLY A 397 -8.16 1.84 29.48
C GLY A 397 -9.18 1.96 30.61
N ALA A 398 -10.22 1.15 30.54
CA ALA A 398 -11.14 0.89 31.62
C ALA A 398 -11.09 -0.61 31.84
N SER A 399 -10.15 -1.02 32.70
CA SER A 399 -10.30 -2.10 33.66
C SER A 399 -11.60 -2.90 33.47
N ARG A 400 -11.54 -3.98 32.67
CA ARG A 400 -12.63 -4.95 32.62
C ARG A 400 -12.52 -5.86 33.84
N SER A 401 -12.99 -5.34 34.97
CA SER A 401 -13.27 -6.11 36.18
C SER A 401 -14.68 -5.78 36.66
N LYS A 402 -15.53 -6.82 36.67
CA LYS A 402 -16.72 -7.03 37.50
C LYS A 402 -17.82 -5.95 37.56
N ARG A 403 -18.97 -6.25 36.93
CA ARG A 403 -20.35 -6.19 37.49
C ARG A 403 -21.33 -6.66 36.40
N ARG A 404 -21.93 -7.85 36.46
CA ARG A 404 -23.14 -8.23 37.23
C ARG A 404 -24.19 -7.11 37.35
N GLY A 405 -25.33 -7.30 36.69
CA GLY A 405 -26.63 -6.90 37.22
C GLY A 405 -27.58 -6.14 36.28
N LYS A 406 -28.60 -6.86 35.80
CA LYS A 406 -30.02 -6.46 35.63
C LYS A 406 -30.35 -5.19 34.82
N GLN A 407 -31.14 -5.40 33.77
CA GLN A 407 -32.45 -4.78 33.51
C GLN A 407 -33.09 -5.59 32.38
N GLY A 408 -34.38 -5.90 32.34
CA GLY A 408 -35.51 -5.30 33.02
C GLY A 408 -36.65 -5.30 32.01
N VAL A 409 -37.66 -6.11 32.29
CA VAL A 409 -38.94 -6.21 31.59
C VAL A 409 -39.55 -4.82 31.38
N ALA A 410 -40.05 -4.53 30.17
CA ALA A 410 -40.97 -3.43 29.93
C ALA A 410 -42.19 -3.95 29.16
N ASN A 411 -43.23 -4.29 29.93
CA ASN A 411 -44.61 -4.26 29.50
C ASN A 411 -45.03 -2.80 29.24
N GLY A 412 -45.86 -2.59 28.22
CA GLY A 412 -46.52 -1.30 27.97
C GLY A 412 -47.58 -1.42 26.89
N GLN A 413 -48.80 -1.78 27.32
CA GLN A 413 -50.03 -1.80 26.51
C GLN A 413 -50.45 -0.41 26.03
N GLY A 414 -51.21 -0.37 24.93
CA GLY A 414 -52.40 0.50 24.83
C GLY A 414 -52.49 1.37 23.57
N LYS A 415 -53.19 0.90 22.53
CA LYS A 415 -54.62 1.19 22.28
C LYS A 415 -55.15 0.31 21.15
#